data_AF-A0A8S8XMF9-F1
#
_entry.id   AF-A0A8S8XMF9-F1
#
_cell.length_a   1.000
_cell.length_b   1.000
_cell.length_c   1.000
_cell.angle_alpha   90.00
_cell.angle_beta   90.00
_cell.angle_gamma   90.00
#
_symmetry.space_group_name_H-M   'P 1'
#
loop_
_entity.id
_entity.type
_entity.pdbx_description
1 polymer ?
#
loop_
_entity_poly.entity_id
_entity_poly.type
_entity_poly.pdbx_seq_one_letter_code
_entity_poly.pdbx_strand_id
1 'polypeptide(L)'
;MSLVIAIVVGGPIAIGIGWLVWNFWNSNRLLDSKLAAGDMELLTSTNYKVSEVIRAPAGSRVEKVAPQQIPFNQQGYIRQQLPDGRIALIPVGMYQQVKSVHSTMHTNQQPPSH
;
A
#
# COMPACT_ATOMS: atom_id res chain seq x y z
N MET A 1 -37.08 5.64 -41.02
CA MET A 1 -36.71 4.73 -39.91
C MET A 1 -37.58 5.12 -38.72
N SER A 2 -38.44 4.23 -38.20
CA SER A 2 -39.49 4.63 -37.25
C SER A 2 -38.93 4.89 -35.84
N LEU A 3 -39.50 5.87 -35.13
CA LEU A 3 -39.16 6.22 -33.75
C LEU A 3 -39.21 4.99 -32.81
N VAL A 4 -40.17 4.10 -33.06
CA VAL A 4 -40.36 2.86 -32.29
C VAL A 4 -39.12 1.97 -32.37
N ILE A 5 -38.54 1.80 -33.56
CA ILE A 5 -37.33 1.00 -33.74
C ILE A 5 -36.14 1.65 -33.02
N ALA A 6 -36.03 2.98 -33.06
CA ALA A 6 -34.97 3.70 -32.37
C ALA A 6 -35.05 3.55 -30.84
N ILE A 7 -36.25 3.54 -30.26
CA ILE A 7 -36.44 3.36 -28.81
C ILE A 7 -36.15 1.91 -28.40
N VAL A 8 -36.64 0.92 -29.17
CA VAL A 8 -36.45 -0.51 -28.85
C VAL A 8 -34.97 -0.91 -28.91
N VAL A 9 -34.20 -0.35 -29.85
CA VAL A 9 -32.76 -0.64 -29.97
C VAL A 9 -31.93 0.28 -29.06
N GLY A 10 -32.24 1.57 -29.03
CA GLY A 10 -31.47 2.57 -28.27
C GLY A 10 -31.68 2.49 -26.76
N GLY A 11 -32.88 2.16 -26.30
CA GLY A 11 -33.23 1.99 -24.89
C GLY A 11 -32.31 1.01 -24.15
N PRO A 12 -32.19 -0.27 -24.58
CA PRO A 12 -31.32 -1.23 -23.90
C PRO A 12 -29.84 -0.85 -23.97
N ILE A 13 -29.39 -0.20 -25.04
CA ILE A 13 -28.01 0.30 -25.14
C ILE A 13 -27.77 1.39 -24.10
N ALA A 14 -28.66 2.38 -23.99
CA ALA A 14 -28.54 3.45 -23.00
C ALA A 14 -28.57 2.93 -21.56
N ILE A 15 -29.43 1.94 -21.28
CA ILE A 15 -29.49 1.26 -19.99
C ILE A 15 -28.17 0.52 -19.70
N GLY A 16 -27.65 -0.22 -20.68
CA GLY A 16 -26.38 -0.94 -20.55
C GLY A 16 -25.21 0.00 -20.28
N ILE A 17 -25.12 1.12 -21.00
CA ILE A 17 -24.09 2.14 -20.77
C ILE A 17 -24.24 2.75 -19.37
N GLY A 18 -25.46 3.12 -18.98
CA GLY A 18 -25.74 3.66 -17.64
C GLY A 18 -25.33 2.70 -16.52
N TRP A 19 -25.63 1.42 -16.68
CA TRP A 19 -25.24 0.39 -15.72
C TRP A 19 -23.71 0.22 -15.63
N LEU A 20 -23.02 0.18 -16.77
CA LEU A 20 -21.54 0.08 -16.79
C LEU A 20 -20.87 1.28 -16.11
N VAL A 21 -21.32 2.50 -16.41
CA VAL A 21 -20.79 3.72 -15.81
C VAL A 21 -21.04 3.73 -14.30
N TRP A 22 -22.26 3.37 -13.88
CA TRP A 22 -22.59 3.26 -12.46
C TRP A 22 -21.71 2.22 -11.75
N ASN A 23 -21.53 1.05 -12.34
CA ASN A 23 -20.73 -0.03 -11.75
C ASN A 23 -19.27 0.40 -11.56
N PHE A 24 -18.68 1.07 -12.56
CA PHE A 24 -17.32 1.59 -12.46
C PHE A 24 -17.19 2.70 -11.40
N TRP A 25 -18.14 3.62 -11.36
CA TRP A 25 -18.15 4.69 -10.35
C TRP A 25 -18.31 4.14 -8.93
N ASN A 26 -19.25 3.22 -8.73
CA ASN A 26 -19.51 2.62 -7.43
C ASN A 26 -18.29 1.82 -6.92
N SER A 27 -17.62 1.08 -7.81
CA SER A 27 -16.38 0.37 -7.48
C SER A 27 -15.28 1.33 -7.04
N ASN A 28 -15.07 2.45 -7.76
CA ASN A 28 -14.08 3.44 -7.35
C ASN A 28 -14.42 4.11 -6.02
N ARG A 29 -15.70 4.43 -5.78
CA ARG A 29 -16.14 5.04 -4.51
C ARG A 29 -15.89 4.13 -3.31
N LEU A 30 -16.04 2.81 -3.48
CA LEU A 30 -15.85 1.82 -2.41
C LEU A 30 -14.40 1.36 -2.24
N LEU A 31 -13.48 1.85 -3.06
CA LEU A 31 -12.08 1.44 -2.99
C LEU A 31 -11.43 1.83 -1.65
N ASP A 32 -11.67 3.05 -1.17
CA ASP A 32 -11.09 3.54 0.08
C ASP A 32 -11.54 2.72 1.29
N SER A 33 -12.81 2.33 1.33
CA SER A 33 -13.33 1.50 2.43
C SER A 33 -12.78 0.08 2.38
N LYS A 34 -12.66 -0.51 1.18
CA LYS A 34 -12.02 -1.82 0.99
C LYS A 34 -10.53 -1.80 1.35
N LEU A 35 -9.81 -0.74 1.01
CA LEU A 35 -8.41 -0.53 1.40
C LEU A 35 -8.26 -0.40 2.91
N ALA A 36 -9.11 0.41 3.56
CA ALA A 36 -9.09 0.58 5.01
C ALA A 36 -9.43 -0.71 5.77
N ALA A 37 -10.29 -1.55 5.21
CA ALA A 37 -10.61 -2.88 5.74
C ALA A 37 -9.53 -3.93 5.46
N GLY A 38 -8.56 -3.64 4.60
CA GLY A 38 -7.55 -4.60 4.15
C GLY A 38 -8.16 -5.75 3.34
N ASP A 39 -9.15 -5.45 2.50
CA ASP A 39 -9.87 -6.45 1.70
C ASP A 39 -8.94 -7.12 0.67
N MET A 40 -8.77 -8.44 0.81
CA MET A 40 -7.91 -9.25 -0.06
C MET A 40 -8.49 -9.42 -1.46
N GLU A 41 -9.80 -9.19 -1.67
CA GLU A 41 -10.41 -9.26 -3.01
C GLU A 41 -9.80 -8.24 -3.97
N LEU A 42 -9.31 -7.10 -3.46
CA LEU A 42 -8.64 -6.07 -4.25
C LEU A 42 -7.44 -6.62 -5.04
N LEU A 43 -6.74 -7.61 -4.49
CA LEU A 43 -5.58 -8.24 -5.14
C LEU A 43 -5.95 -9.11 -6.34
N THR A 44 -7.22 -9.52 -6.43
CA THR A 44 -7.73 -10.43 -7.48
C THR A 44 -8.72 -9.76 -8.43
N SER A 45 -9.12 -8.51 -8.14
CA SER A 45 -10.15 -7.83 -8.89
C SER A 45 -9.69 -7.43 -10.30
N THR A 46 -10.57 -7.53 -11.29
CA THR A 46 -10.32 -7.07 -12.67
C THR A 46 -10.47 -5.55 -12.81
N ASN A 47 -11.09 -4.89 -11.82
CA ASN A 47 -11.37 -3.45 -11.85
C ASN A 47 -10.17 -2.58 -11.50
N TYR A 48 -9.13 -3.14 -10.87
CA TYR A 48 -7.96 -2.38 -10.43
C TYR A 48 -6.66 -3.00 -10.96
N LYS A 49 -5.70 -2.13 -11.30
CA LYS A 49 -4.34 -2.55 -11.67
C LYS A 49 -3.45 -2.54 -10.43
N VAL A 50 -2.98 -3.70 -10.01
CA VAL A 50 -2.01 -3.83 -8.92
C VAL A 50 -0.61 -3.58 -9.48
N SER A 51 0.06 -2.51 -9.03
CA SER A 51 1.45 -2.21 -9.42
C SER A 51 2.47 -2.94 -8.54
N GLU A 52 2.15 -3.11 -7.26
CA GLU A 52 3.07 -3.66 -6.27
C GLU A 52 2.29 -4.26 -5.10
N VAL A 53 2.84 -5.32 -4.49
CA VAL A 53 2.31 -5.93 -3.27
C VAL A 53 3.39 -5.86 -2.20
N ILE A 54 3.22 -4.97 -1.23
CA ILE A 54 4.13 -4.82 -0.10
C ILE A 54 3.66 -5.75 1.02
N ARG A 55 4.51 -6.70 1.41
CA ARG A 55 4.25 -7.61 2.53
C ARG A 55 5.20 -7.33 3.66
N ALA A 56 4.69 -7.34 4.89
CA ALA A 56 5.54 -7.27 6.06
C ALA A 56 6.43 -8.54 6.13
N PRO A 57 7.71 -8.41 6.52
CA PRO A 57 8.60 -9.57 6.68
C PRO A 57 8.02 -10.60 7.67
N ALA A 58 8.37 -11.87 7.47
CA ALA A 58 7.97 -12.94 8.41
C ALA A 58 8.47 -12.60 9.83
N GLY A 59 7.57 -12.70 10.81
CA GLY A 59 7.84 -12.28 12.19
C GLY A 59 7.52 -10.81 12.49
N SER A 60 7.04 -10.03 11.52
CA SER A 60 6.52 -8.69 11.76
C SER A 60 5.26 -8.73 12.64
N ARG A 61 5.24 -7.91 13.69
CA ARG A 61 4.10 -7.75 14.60
C ARG A 61 3.51 -6.36 14.40
N VAL A 62 2.17 -6.29 14.34
CA VAL A 62 1.44 -5.01 14.36
C VAL A 62 1.33 -4.57 15.81
N GLU A 63 2.27 -3.75 16.25
CA GLU A 63 2.20 -3.10 17.56
C GLU A 63 1.47 -1.76 17.39
N LYS A 64 0.48 -1.48 18.24
CA LYS A 64 -0.25 -0.19 18.25
C LYS A 64 0.65 0.91 18.83
N VAL A 65 1.76 1.18 18.16
CA VAL A 65 2.61 2.31 18.49
C VAL A 65 2.06 3.50 17.74
N ALA A 66 1.83 4.62 18.44
CA ALA A 66 1.49 5.88 17.81
C ALA A 66 2.49 6.14 16.67
N PRO A 67 2.04 6.62 15.49
CA PRO A 67 2.94 6.84 14.37
C PRO A 67 4.14 7.64 14.85
N GLN A 68 5.31 7.00 14.89
CA GLN A 68 6.54 7.69 15.22
C GLN A 68 6.79 8.64 14.06
N GLN A 69 6.39 9.89 14.24
CA GLN A 69 6.83 10.99 13.42
C GLN A 69 8.35 10.98 13.51
N ILE A 70 9.01 10.51 12.46
CA ILE A 70 10.45 10.69 12.31
C ILE A 70 10.63 12.20 12.29
N PRO A 71 11.28 12.82 13.29
CA PRO A 71 11.52 14.25 13.26
C PRO A 71 12.54 14.49 12.15
N PHE A 72 12.04 14.74 10.95
CA PHE A 72 12.84 15.29 9.87
C PHE A 72 13.23 16.70 10.30
N ASN A 73 14.43 16.84 10.86
CA ASN A 73 15.06 18.14 10.87
C ASN A 73 15.21 18.55 9.40
N GLN A 74 14.76 19.75 9.05
CA GLN A 74 14.79 20.34 7.70
C GLN A 74 16.21 20.40 7.07
N GLN A 75 17.21 19.95 7.82
CA GLN A 75 18.62 19.89 7.47
C GLN A 75 19.03 18.57 6.78
N GLY A 76 18.11 17.60 6.62
CA GLY A 76 18.39 16.37 5.85
C GLY A 76 19.22 15.32 6.59
N TYR A 77 19.30 15.39 7.92
CA TYR A 77 20.02 14.44 8.75
C TYR A 77 19.09 13.80 9.80
N ILE A 78 19.22 12.49 10.01
CA ILE A 78 18.62 11.80 11.16
C ILE A 78 19.67 11.56 12.25
N ARG A 79 19.25 11.62 13.51
CA ARG A 79 20.08 11.33 14.68
C ARG A 79 19.91 9.85 15.04
N GLN A 80 20.98 9.07 14.97
CA GLN A 80 20.99 7.67 15.41
C GLN A 80 21.97 7.52 16.57
N GLN A 81 21.51 6.96 17.69
CA GLN A 81 22.38 6.59 18.80
C GLN A 81 23.09 5.28 18.47
N LEU A 82 24.41 5.31 18.47
CA LEU A 82 25.25 4.14 18.25
C LEU A 82 25.31 3.28 19.53
N PRO A 83 25.70 2.00 19.41
CA PRO A 83 25.85 1.09 20.55
C PRO A 83 26.85 1.56 21.61
N ASP A 84 27.74 2.50 21.27
CA ASP A 84 28.70 3.15 22.16
C ASP A 84 28.15 4.41 22.85
N GLY A 85 26.87 4.74 22.63
CA GLY A 85 26.19 5.90 23.19
C GLY A 85 26.41 7.21 22.42
N ARG A 86 27.24 7.23 21.37
CA ARG A 86 27.47 8.42 20.55
C ARG A 86 26.30 8.67 19.60
N ILE A 87 26.09 9.92 19.19
CA ILE A 87 25.04 10.29 18.23
C ILE A 87 25.68 10.51 16.86
N ALA A 88 25.33 9.66 15.90
CA ALA A 88 25.68 9.87 14.49
C ALA A 88 24.59 10.66 13.77
N LEU A 89 25.02 11.57 12.90
CA LEU A 89 24.16 12.26 11.94
C LEU A 89 24.26 11.53 10.60
N ILE A 90 23.16 10.91 10.17
CA ILE A 90 23.12 10.16 8.91
C ILE A 90 22.40 11.02 7.87
N PRO A 91 23.06 11.38 6.74
CA PRO A 91 22.40 12.12 5.67
C PRO A 91 21.33 11.26 5.03
N VAL A 92 20.12 11.78 4.92
CA VAL A 92 19.03 11.16 4.16
C VAL A 92 19.09 11.71 2.75
N GLY A 93 19.58 10.91 1.80
CA GLY A 93 19.49 11.28 0.40
C GLY A 93 18.02 11.36 0.00
N MET A 94 17.58 12.48 -0.60
CA MET A 94 16.19 12.69 -1.04
C MET A 94 15.67 11.67 -2.07
N TYR A 95 16.51 10.72 -2.51
CA TYR A 95 16.18 9.68 -3.48
C TYR A 95 16.64 8.28 -3.04
N GLN A 96 16.89 8.05 -1.74
CA GLN A 96 17.14 6.69 -1.28
C GLN A 96 15.81 5.96 -1.16
N GLN A 97 15.50 5.16 -2.19
CA GLN A 97 14.73 3.94 -1.99
C GLN A 97 15.23 3.31 -0.70
N VAL A 98 14.32 2.99 0.22
CA VAL A 98 14.64 2.27 1.45
C VAL A 98 15.18 0.91 1.05
N LYS A 99 16.46 0.85 0.71
CA LYS A 99 17.20 -0.40 0.62
C LYS A 99 17.32 -0.79 2.07
N SER A 100 16.47 -1.71 2.49
CA SER A 100 16.56 -2.37 3.79
C SER A 100 17.95 -2.96 3.86
N VAL A 101 18.89 -2.21 4.43
CA VAL A 101 20.18 -2.76 4.81
C VAL A 101 19.80 -3.76 5.88
N HIS A 102 19.81 -5.04 5.50
CA HIS A 102 19.76 -6.17 6.41
C HIS A 102 20.83 -5.87 7.46
N SER A 103 20.41 -5.36 8.61
CA SER A 103 21.27 -5.33 9.78
C SER A 103 21.45 -6.81 10.09
N THR A 104 22.61 -7.35 9.76
CA THR A 104 23.05 -8.65 10.24
C THR A 104 23.22 -8.50 11.76
N MET A 105 22.10 -8.48 12.49
CA MET A 105 22.14 -8.72 13.91
C MET A 105 22.72 -10.12 14.07
N HIS A 106 23.91 -10.18 14.65
CA HIS A 106 24.54 -11.40 15.12
C HIS A 106 23.48 -12.22 15.89
N THR A 107 22.99 -13.29 15.30
CA THR A 107 22.25 -14.30 16.03
C THR A 107 23.26 -15.04 16.90
N ASN A 108 23.28 -14.74 18.19
CA ASN A 108 23.98 -15.56 19.20
C ASN A 108 23.10 -16.76 19.61
N GLN A 109 22.37 -17.35 18.67
CA GLN A 109 21.70 -18.62 18.89
C GLN A 109 22.70 -19.74 18.59
N GLN A 110 23.42 -20.14 19.63
CA GLN A 110 24.13 -21.41 19.66
C GLN A 110 23.09 -22.55 19.55
N PRO A 111 23.21 -23.48 18.59
CA PRO A 111 22.27 -24.58 18.48
C PRO A 111 22.41 -25.50 19.71
N PRO A 112 21.30 -26.06 20.24
CA PRO A 112 21.36 -27.07 21.29
C PRO A 112 22.06 -28.31 20.74
N SER A 113 23.16 -28.70 21.38
CA SER A 113 23.81 -29.99 21.16
C SER A 113 22.89 -31.10 21.64
N HIS A 114 22.49 -31.99 20.74
CA HIS A 114 21.89 -33.26 21.09
C HIS A 114 22.48 -34.38 20.23
#